data_AF-A0A925NDJ1-F1
#
_entry.id   AF-A0A925NDJ1-F1
#
_cell.length_a   1.000
_cell.length_b   1.000
_cell.length_c   1.000
_cell.angle_alpha   90.00
_cell.angle_beta   90.00
_cell.angle_gamma   90.00
#
_symmetry.space_group_name_H-M   'P 1'
#
loop_
_entity.id
_entity.type
_entity.pdbx_description
1 polymer ?
#
loop_
_entity_poly.entity_id
_entity_poly.type
_entity_poly.pdbx_seq_one_letter_code
_entity_poly.pdbx_strand_id
1 'polypeptide(L)'
;MTTGASTKKTLYELLGVAPDATPEAVKAAYDVAAAAPDLDAGQQVALKEAASVLSSTRRRALYNSSLRQRESPPEIVVLEEDDEPTGYGRKPWLVLGLVVLILAGWWWAQRPAAKPRALSPARAAPAAAVATNEPAVAAASVSPDKAREGLLLGTWNCQGPLTGSGLSLSFVQDGTYSGTSDGQPVRGFYTLAQNALTLNDGRQSNVFAVEQLAAQGLVISRGEGKRLACKR
;
A
#
# COMPACT_ATOMS: atom_id res chain seq x y z
N MET A 1 -9.16 -40.69 -11.84
CA MET A 1 -8.22 -39.81 -11.11
C MET A 1 -8.57 -38.38 -11.45
N THR A 2 -9.46 -37.77 -10.68
CA THR A 2 -9.85 -36.36 -10.85
C THR A 2 -8.82 -35.52 -10.13
N THR A 3 -7.94 -34.87 -10.89
CA THR A 3 -7.01 -33.84 -10.38
C THR A 3 -7.87 -32.65 -9.94
N GLY A 4 -8.27 -32.64 -8.67
CA GLY A 4 -9.12 -31.60 -8.12
C GLY A 4 -8.40 -30.27 -8.17
N ALA A 5 -8.98 -29.30 -8.89
CA ALA A 5 -8.58 -27.91 -8.78
C ALA A 5 -8.60 -27.54 -7.29
N SER A 6 -7.44 -27.14 -6.77
CA SER A 6 -7.31 -26.70 -5.37
C SER A 6 -8.01 -25.36 -5.23
N THR A 7 -9.34 -25.40 -5.06
CA THR A 7 -10.12 -24.25 -4.63
C THR A 7 -9.62 -23.87 -3.25
N LYS A 8 -9.14 -22.64 -3.12
CA LYS A 8 -8.63 -22.12 -1.85
C LYS A 8 -9.78 -22.16 -0.84
N LYS A 9 -9.68 -23.05 0.16
CA LYS A 9 -10.71 -23.18 1.19
C LYS A 9 -10.95 -21.84 1.87
N THR A 10 -12.21 -21.48 2.08
CA THR A 10 -12.56 -20.30 2.87
C THR A 10 -12.27 -20.53 4.36
N LEU A 11 -12.18 -19.45 5.15
CA LEU A 11 -11.99 -19.58 6.61
C LEU A 11 -13.17 -20.31 7.27
N TYR A 12 -14.37 -20.20 6.68
CA TYR A 12 -15.57 -20.92 7.09
C TYR A 12 -15.44 -22.42 6.87
N GLU A 13 -14.99 -22.83 5.68
CA GLU A 13 -14.71 -24.22 5.34
C GLU A 13 -13.59 -24.82 6.20
N LEU A 14 -12.58 -24.01 6.56
CA LEU A 14 -11.49 -24.47 7.42
C LEU A 14 -11.98 -24.86 8.83
N LEU A 15 -12.93 -24.11 9.39
CA LEU A 15 -13.56 -24.42 10.69
C LEU A 15 -14.80 -25.32 10.57
N GLY A 16 -15.31 -25.57 9.36
CA GLY A 16 -16.55 -26.32 9.15
C GLY A 16 -17.81 -25.62 9.67
N VAL A 17 -17.84 -24.28 9.66
CA VAL A 17 -18.98 -23.48 10.17
C VAL A 17 -19.69 -22.73 9.05
N ALA A 18 -21.00 -22.49 9.22
CA ALA A 18 -21.79 -21.73 8.27
C ALA A 18 -21.37 -20.23 8.22
N PRO A 19 -21.52 -19.53 7.08
CA PRO A 19 -21.16 -18.11 6.95
C PRO A 19 -21.91 -17.15 7.87
N ASP A 20 -23.02 -17.57 8.47
CA ASP A 20 -23.88 -16.85 9.42
C ASP A 20 -23.74 -17.35 10.87
N ALA A 21 -22.86 -18.33 11.15
CA ALA A 21 -22.62 -18.89 12.48
C ALA A 21 -22.33 -17.81 13.54
N THR A 22 -22.84 -17.95 14.76
CA THR A 22 -22.58 -16.97 15.84
C THR A 22 -21.11 -17.04 16.30
N PRO A 23 -20.57 -15.99 16.95
CA PRO A 23 -19.21 -16.03 17.49
C PRO A 23 -18.95 -17.19 18.46
N GLU A 24 -19.99 -17.60 19.20
CA GLU A 24 -19.96 -18.76 20.10
C GLU A 24 -19.82 -20.08 19.34
N ALA A 25 -20.57 -20.24 18.24
CA ALA A 25 -20.45 -21.41 17.37
C ALA A 25 -19.07 -21.51 16.70
N VAL A 26 -18.51 -20.37 16.28
CA VAL A 26 -17.13 -20.29 15.74
C VAL A 26 -16.11 -20.75 16.78
N LYS A 27 -16.26 -20.32 18.04
CA LYS A 27 -15.37 -20.72 19.14
C LYS A 27 -15.48 -22.22 19.41
N ALA A 28 -16.70 -22.75 19.53
CA ALA A 28 -16.92 -24.17 19.76
C ALA A 28 -16.33 -25.04 18.63
N ALA A 29 -16.49 -24.62 17.37
CA ALA A 29 -15.89 -25.31 16.23
C ALA A 29 -14.36 -25.28 16.25
N TYR A 30 -13.77 -24.15 16.64
CA TYR A 30 -12.31 -24.06 16.83
C TYR A 30 -11.81 -25.01 17.93
N ASP A 31 -12.47 -25.05 19.08
CA ASP A 31 -12.06 -25.91 20.19
C ASP A 31 -12.09 -27.41 19.80
N VAL A 32 -13.10 -27.82 19.03
CA VAL A 32 -13.20 -29.19 18.46
C VAL A 32 -12.10 -29.43 17.43
N ALA A 33 -11.90 -28.51 16.49
CA ALA A 33 -10.90 -28.65 15.43
C ALA A 33 -9.49 -28.71 16.02
N ALA A 34 -9.16 -27.84 16.99
CA ALA A 34 -7.85 -27.76 17.61
C ALA A 34 -7.48 -28.99 18.45
N ALA A 35 -8.47 -29.78 18.89
CA ALA A 35 -8.24 -31.04 19.59
C ALA A 35 -7.88 -32.22 18.68
N ALA A 36 -7.89 -32.04 17.36
CA ALA A 36 -7.54 -33.10 16.41
C ALA A 36 -6.05 -33.50 16.54
N PRO A 37 -5.74 -34.80 16.69
CA PRO A 37 -4.38 -35.27 16.99
C PRO A 37 -3.38 -35.11 15.83
N ASP A 38 -3.87 -34.99 14.58
CA ASP A 38 -3.05 -35.03 13.36
C ASP A 38 -2.93 -33.65 12.67
N LEU A 39 -3.05 -32.55 13.41
CA LEU A 39 -2.89 -31.21 12.85
C LEU A 39 -1.41 -30.86 12.64
N ASP A 40 -1.03 -30.62 11.38
CA ASP A 40 0.28 -30.06 11.08
C ASP A 40 0.39 -28.59 11.57
N ALA A 41 1.63 -28.11 11.74
CA ALA A 41 1.87 -26.76 12.26
C ALA A 41 1.23 -25.66 11.40
N GLY A 42 1.17 -25.84 10.08
CA GLY A 42 0.50 -24.92 9.17
C GLY A 42 -1.01 -24.90 9.38
N GLN A 43 -1.63 -26.07 9.54
CA GLN A 43 -3.06 -26.19 9.86
C GLN A 43 -3.41 -25.55 11.21
N GLN A 44 -2.57 -25.72 12.23
CA GLN A 44 -2.78 -25.08 13.54
C GLN A 44 -2.78 -23.56 13.44
N VAL A 45 -1.83 -22.99 12.68
CA VAL A 45 -1.76 -21.54 12.44
C VAL A 45 -2.99 -21.07 11.67
N ALA A 46 -3.39 -21.79 10.61
CA ALA A 46 -4.55 -21.44 9.80
C ALA A 46 -5.86 -21.49 10.61
N LEU A 47 -6.05 -22.50 11.47
CA LEU A 47 -7.23 -22.61 12.35
C LEU A 47 -7.29 -21.45 13.35
N LYS A 48 -6.14 -21.10 13.95
CA LYS A 48 -6.05 -19.98 14.90
C LYS A 48 -6.37 -18.65 14.22
N GLU A 49 -5.85 -18.43 13.02
CA GLU A 49 -6.14 -17.22 12.24
C GLU A 49 -7.64 -17.15 11.89
N ALA A 50 -8.22 -18.25 11.38
CA ALA A 50 -9.64 -18.34 11.06
C ALA A 50 -10.52 -18.00 12.27
N ALA A 51 -10.25 -18.60 13.43
CA ALA A 51 -10.98 -18.31 14.67
C ALA A 51 -10.84 -16.84 15.09
N SER A 52 -9.64 -16.25 14.95
CA SER A 52 -9.41 -14.83 15.30
C SER A 52 -10.15 -13.83 14.39
N VAL A 53 -10.30 -14.17 13.11
CA VAL A 53 -10.99 -13.31 12.13
C VAL A 53 -12.50 -13.45 12.28
N LEU A 54 -13.00 -14.69 12.44
CA LEU A 54 -14.43 -14.99 12.46
C LEU A 54 -15.13 -14.71 13.80
N SER A 55 -14.39 -14.73 14.92
CA SER A 55 -14.93 -14.38 16.25
C SER A 55 -15.21 -12.88 16.42
N SER A 56 -14.56 -12.00 15.65
CA SER A 56 -14.76 -10.56 15.71
C SER A 56 -15.75 -10.08 14.65
N THR A 57 -16.85 -9.45 15.07
CA THR A 57 -17.89 -8.91 14.15
C THR A 57 -17.30 -7.97 13.09
N ARG A 58 -16.38 -7.08 13.49
CA ARG A 58 -15.74 -6.11 12.58
C ARG A 58 -14.82 -6.79 11.55
N ARG A 59 -13.97 -7.71 12.00
CA ARG A 59 -13.04 -8.42 11.10
C ARG A 59 -13.78 -9.35 10.14
N ARG A 60 -14.80 -10.03 10.64
CA ARG A 60 -15.67 -10.88 9.83
C ARG A 60 -16.41 -10.10 8.75
N ALA A 61 -16.91 -8.90 9.05
CA ALA A 61 -17.55 -8.05 8.04
C ALA A 61 -16.58 -7.69 6.89
N LEU A 62 -15.33 -7.32 7.23
CA LEU A 62 -14.28 -7.06 6.23
C LEU A 62 -13.95 -8.31 5.41
N TYR A 63 -13.79 -9.47 6.07
CA TYR A 63 -13.55 -10.73 5.38
C TYR A 63 -14.68 -11.07 4.41
N ASN A 64 -15.94 -10.93 4.83
CA ASN A 64 -17.10 -11.17 3.97
C ASN A 64 -17.15 -10.22 2.77
N SER A 65 -16.77 -8.96 2.96
CA SER A 65 -16.67 -8.01 1.83
C SER A 65 -15.62 -8.46 0.81
N SER A 66 -14.50 -9.02 1.28
CA SER A 66 -13.43 -9.54 0.40
C SER A 66 -13.85 -10.80 -0.37
N LEU A 67 -14.68 -11.66 0.23
CA LEU A 67 -15.25 -12.82 -0.47
C LEU A 67 -16.16 -12.38 -1.62
N ARG A 68 -17.05 -11.40 -1.39
CA ARG A 68 -17.93 -10.86 -2.44
C ARG A 68 -17.16 -10.23 -3.60
N GLN A 69 -16.04 -9.56 -3.31
CA GLN A 69 -15.17 -9.01 -4.34
C GLN A 69 -14.49 -10.09 -5.20
N ARG A 70 -14.22 -11.27 -4.63
CA ARG A 70 -13.64 -12.41 -5.36
C ARG A 70 -14.69 -13.20 -6.16
N GLU A 71 -15.91 -13.28 -5.64
CA GLU A 71 -17.03 -13.93 -6.32
C GLU A 71 -17.59 -13.12 -7.46
N SER A 72 -17.47 -11.79 -7.40
CA SER A 72 -17.72 -10.92 -8.54
C SER A 72 -16.75 -11.38 -9.64
N PRO A 73 -17.25 -11.99 -10.73
CA PRO A 73 -16.39 -12.30 -11.86
C PRO A 73 -15.67 -11.00 -12.22
N PRO A 74 -14.36 -11.02 -12.53
CA PRO A 74 -13.76 -9.82 -13.10
C PRO A 74 -14.69 -9.43 -14.24
N GLU A 75 -15.27 -8.24 -14.15
CA GLU A 75 -16.00 -7.66 -15.26
C GLU A 75 -14.96 -7.64 -16.36
N ILE A 76 -15.02 -8.65 -17.22
CA ILE A 76 -14.24 -8.68 -18.43
C ILE A 76 -14.82 -7.47 -19.11
N VAL A 77 -14.11 -6.35 -19.01
CA VAL A 77 -14.28 -5.23 -19.91
C VAL A 77 -13.97 -5.89 -21.24
N VAL A 78 -15.01 -6.41 -21.87
CA VAL A 78 -15.02 -6.70 -23.29
C VAL A 78 -14.82 -5.31 -23.84
N LEU A 79 -13.54 -4.97 -24.02
CA LEU A 79 -13.18 -4.04 -25.06
C LEU A 79 -13.87 -4.64 -26.27
N GLU A 80 -15.01 -4.07 -26.65
CA GLU A 80 -15.56 -4.25 -27.98
C GLU A 80 -14.38 -3.93 -28.90
N GLU A 81 -13.69 -4.98 -29.35
CA GLU A 81 -12.82 -4.93 -30.50
C GLU A 81 -13.76 -4.53 -31.63
N ASP A 82 -13.89 -3.21 -31.85
CA ASP A 82 -14.55 -2.65 -33.01
C ASP A 82 -14.04 -3.42 -34.23
N ASP A 83 -14.95 -4.17 -34.88
CA ASP A 83 -14.69 -4.95 -36.07
C ASP A 83 -13.98 -4.07 -37.12
N GLU A 84 -12.65 -4.20 -37.20
CA GLU A 84 -11.84 -3.48 -38.18
C GLU A 84 -12.03 -4.13 -39.56
N PRO A 85 -12.40 -3.36 -40.61
CA PRO A 85 -12.79 -3.90 -41.90
C PRO A 85 -11.65 -4.67 -42.57
N THR A 86 -11.92 -5.93 -42.89
CA THR A 86 -11.06 -6.81 -43.68
C THR A 86 -10.76 -6.19 -45.05
N GLY A 87 -9.55 -5.67 -45.23
CA GLY A 87 -9.02 -5.44 -46.56
C GLY A 87 -7.95 -4.37 -46.66
N TYR A 88 -6.73 -4.61 -46.16
CA TYR A 88 -5.57 -3.84 -46.61
C TYR A 88 -4.29 -4.66 -46.62
N GLY A 89 -3.75 -4.88 -47.82
CA GLY A 89 -2.57 -5.70 -48.06
C GLY A 89 -1.30 -5.11 -47.47
N ARG A 90 -0.49 -5.96 -46.82
CA ARG A 90 0.98 -6.02 -46.66
C ARG A 90 1.87 -4.75 -46.58
N LYS A 91 1.32 -3.54 -46.49
CA LYS A 91 2.02 -2.25 -46.32
C LYS A 91 1.55 -1.35 -45.14
N PRO A 92 0.76 -1.77 -44.13
CA PRO A 92 0.27 -0.83 -43.10
C PRO A 92 1.31 -0.43 -42.04
N TRP A 93 2.41 -1.17 -41.87
CA TRP A 93 3.34 -0.92 -40.75
C TRP A 93 4.09 0.42 -40.83
N LEU A 94 4.28 0.96 -42.04
CA LEU A 94 4.95 2.26 -42.22
C LEU A 94 4.06 3.45 -41.84
N VAL A 95 2.73 3.35 -42.00
CA VAL A 95 1.82 4.44 -41.68
C VAL A 95 1.61 4.53 -40.17
N LEU A 96 1.48 3.37 -39.49
CA LEU A 96 1.32 3.33 -38.03
C LEU A 96 2.53 3.93 -37.30
N GLY A 97 3.76 3.61 -37.76
CA GLY A 97 4.99 4.17 -37.19
C GLY A 97 5.09 5.69 -37.34
N LEU A 98 4.63 6.23 -38.47
CA LEU A 98 4.64 7.68 -38.71
C LEU A 98 3.66 8.42 -37.79
N VAL A 99 2.45 7.87 -37.60
CA VAL A 99 1.43 8.48 -36.73
C VAL A 99 1.90 8.52 -35.27
N VAL A 100 2.53 7.44 -34.79
CA VAL A 100 3.10 7.39 -33.42
C VAL A 100 4.21 8.43 -33.23
N LEU A 101 5.09 8.62 -34.23
CA LEU A 101 6.15 9.64 -34.16
C LEU A 101 5.61 11.07 -34.17
N ILE A 102 4.57 11.35 -34.95
CA ILE A 102 3.92 12.67 -34.99
C ILE A 102 3.24 12.97 -33.64
N LEU A 103 2.52 12.00 -33.06
CA LEU A 103 1.87 12.17 -31.76
C LEU A 103 2.89 12.34 -30.63
N ALA A 104 3.99 11.57 -30.64
CA ALA A 104 5.07 11.71 -29.66
C ALA A 104 5.78 13.07 -29.75
N GLY A 105 6.04 13.56 -30.97
CA GLY A 105 6.62 14.88 -31.21
C GLY A 105 5.70 16.01 -30.76
N TRP A 106 4.39 15.90 -31.04
CA TRP A 106 3.41 16.90 -30.62
C TRP A 106 3.24 16.96 -29.10
N TRP A 107 3.26 15.81 -28.43
CA TRP A 107 3.20 15.75 -26.97
C TRP A 107 4.42 16.38 -26.29
N TRP A 108 5.61 16.27 -26.90
CA TRP A 108 6.81 16.95 -26.39
C TRP A 108 6.75 18.47 -26.55
N ALA A 109 6.20 18.96 -27.67
CA ALA A 109 6.06 20.40 -27.93
C ALA A 109 5.05 21.09 -26.99
N GLN A 110 4.07 20.35 -26.45
CA GLN A 110 3.07 20.91 -25.53
C GLN A 110 3.48 20.93 -24.07
N ARG A 111 4.67 20.45 -23.70
CA ARG A 111 5.11 20.51 -22.29
C ARG A 111 5.23 21.98 -21.86
N PRO A 112 4.36 22.48 -20.97
CA PRO A 112 4.47 23.85 -20.52
C PRO A 112 5.80 24.01 -19.78
N ALA A 113 6.62 24.97 -20.23
CA ALA A 113 7.88 25.29 -19.57
C ALA A 113 7.61 25.55 -18.10
N ALA A 114 8.16 24.69 -17.23
CA ALA A 114 8.00 24.80 -15.80
C ALA A 114 8.46 26.20 -15.36
N LYS A 115 7.51 27.05 -14.93
CA LYS A 115 7.82 28.39 -14.44
C LYS A 115 8.86 28.25 -13.31
N PRO A 116 10.02 28.92 -13.39
CA PRO A 116 10.98 28.92 -12.31
C PRO A 116 10.30 29.47 -11.06
N ARG A 117 10.15 28.60 -10.06
CA ARG A 117 9.51 28.93 -8.79
C ARG A 117 10.44 29.92 -8.08
N ALA A 118 10.01 31.18 -7.99
CA ALA A 118 10.71 32.22 -7.26
C ALA A 118 10.91 31.76 -5.81
N LEU A 119 12.17 31.66 -5.39
CA LEU A 119 12.58 31.36 -4.03
C LEU A 119 12.01 32.44 -3.10
N SER A 120 11.12 32.06 -2.18
CA SER A 120 10.65 32.97 -1.13
C SER A 120 11.81 33.31 -0.20
N PRO A 121 12.01 34.61 0.14
CA PRO A 121 13.07 35.03 1.03
C PRO A 121 12.87 34.43 2.42
N ALA A 122 13.94 33.83 2.95
CA ALA A 122 14.01 33.29 4.30
C ALA A 122 13.70 34.40 5.31
N ARG A 123 12.60 34.26 6.04
CA ARG A 123 12.25 35.12 7.16
C ARG A 123 13.12 34.73 8.35
N ALA A 124 14.08 35.57 8.68
CA ALA A 124 14.91 35.44 9.87
C ALA A 124 14.01 35.45 11.12
N ALA A 125 14.12 34.39 11.93
CA ALA A 125 13.47 34.31 13.23
C ALA A 125 14.27 35.15 14.25
N PRO A 126 13.63 36.01 15.04
CA PRO A 126 14.31 36.72 16.13
C PRO A 126 14.67 35.74 17.25
N ALA A 127 15.93 35.80 17.69
CA ALA A 127 16.38 35.19 18.93
C ALA A 127 15.72 35.93 20.10
N ALA A 128 14.89 35.25 20.87
CA ALA A 128 14.31 35.78 22.10
C ALA A 128 14.55 34.79 23.25
N ALA A 129 15.49 35.21 24.09
CA ALA A 129 15.59 35.09 25.54
C ALA A 129 14.98 33.87 26.26
N VAL A 130 15.90 33.22 26.97
CA VAL A 130 15.72 32.31 28.10
C VAL A 130 14.73 32.88 29.13
N ALA A 131 13.67 32.12 29.43
CA ALA A 131 12.90 32.25 30.65
C ALA A 131 12.80 30.86 31.29
N THR A 132 13.63 30.63 32.30
CA THR A 132 13.50 29.53 33.25
C THR A 132 12.24 29.78 34.08
N ASN A 133 11.15 29.11 33.72
CA ASN A 133 10.05 28.88 34.62
C ASN A 133 9.81 27.37 34.65
N GLU A 134 10.05 26.82 35.83
CA GLU A 134 9.78 25.45 36.21
C GLU A 134 8.36 25.39 36.79
N PRO A 135 7.38 24.89 36.02
CA PRO A 135 6.23 24.23 36.61
C PRO A 135 6.43 22.73 36.44
N ALA A 136 6.37 22.02 37.57
CA ALA A 136 6.16 20.59 37.63
C ALA A 136 4.83 20.25 36.93
N VAL A 137 4.88 20.03 35.62
CA VAL A 137 3.77 19.56 34.79
C VAL A 137 4.09 18.14 34.40
N ALA A 138 3.14 17.25 34.71
CA ALA A 138 3.12 15.85 34.34
C ALA A 138 3.79 15.63 32.97
N ALA A 139 4.91 14.91 32.99
CA ALA A 139 5.59 14.42 31.82
C ALA A 139 4.65 13.47 31.08
N ALA A 140 3.75 14.05 30.27
CA ALA A 140 3.05 13.34 29.23
C ALA A 140 4.16 12.79 28.32
N SER A 141 4.40 11.50 28.44
CA SER A 141 5.22 10.71 27.54
C SER A 141 4.69 10.92 26.14
N VAL A 142 5.22 11.93 25.45
CA VAL A 142 5.04 12.08 24.01
C VAL A 142 5.60 10.79 23.44
N SER A 143 4.71 9.90 23.02
CA SER A 143 5.11 8.60 22.50
C SER A 143 6.21 8.83 21.46
N PRO A 144 7.34 8.12 21.54
CA PRO A 144 8.48 8.33 20.66
C PRO A 144 8.10 8.29 19.18
N ASP A 145 7.02 7.58 18.85
CA ASP A 145 6.42 7.55 17.51
C ASP A 145 5.97 8.93 17.00
N LYS A 146 5.41 9.79 17.86
CA LYS A 146 4.88 11.11 17.47
C LYS A 146 5.98 12.10 17.09
N ALA A 147 7.12 12.03 17.80
CA ALA A 147 8.30 12.82 17.45
C ALA A 147 8.93 12.37 16.12
N ARG A 148 8.92 11.05 15.86
CA ARG A 148 9.41 10.47 14.60
C ARG A 148 8.49 10.80 13.42
N GLU A 149 7.18 10.83 13.65
CA GLU A 149 6.21 11.19 12.63
C GLU A 149 6.47 12.61 12.08
N GLY A 150 6.85 13.57 12.94
CA GLY A 150 7.26 14.90 12.51
C GLY A 150 8.47 14.93 11.58
N LEU A 151 9.39 13.95 11.70
CA LEU A 151 10.53 13.81 10.78
C LEU A 151 10.09 13.29 9.40
N LEU A 152 9.01 12.50 9.33
CA LEU A 152 8.54 11.84 8.11
C LEU A 152 7.77 12.79 7.17
N LEU A 153 7.18 13.87 7.68
CA LEU A 153 6.29 14.77 6.90
C LEU A 153 6.95 15.36 5.64
N GLY A 154 6.18 15.87 4.69
CA GLY A 154 6.70 16.51 3.48
C GLY A 154 7.11 15.52 2.38
N THR A 155 7.80 16.02 1.36
CA THR A 155 8.11 15.29 0.12
C THR A 155 9.45 14.59 0.20
N TRP A 156 9.53 13.38 -0.33
CA TRP A 156 10.68 12.49 -0.34
C TRP A 156 10.85 11.90 -1.73
N ASN A 157 12.07 11.95 -2.25
CA ASN A 157 12.46 11.37 -3.51
C ASN A 157 13.35 10.16 -3.23
N CYS A 158 12.78 8.99 -3.41
CA CYS A 158 13.39 7.69 -3.17
C CYS A 158 14.01 7.13 -4.46
N GLN A 159 15.25 6.69 -4.34
CA GLN A 159 15.98 5.98 -5.38
C GLN A 159 16.36 4.60 -4.86
N GLY A 160 16.17 3.58 -5.69
CA GLY A 160 16.62 2.22 -5.40
C GLY A 160 16.82 1.41 -6.67
N PRO A 161 17.50 0.27 -6.55
CA PRO A 161 17.87 -0.58 -7.69
C PRO A 161 16.67 -1.26 -8.37
N LEU A 162 15.48 -1.22 -7.77
CA LEU A 162 14.31 -1.97 -8.24
C LEU A 162 13.37 -1.17 -9.12
N THR A 163 13.16 0.09 -8.79
CA THR A 163 12.14 0.87 -9.48
C THR A 163 12.67 1.30 -10.85
N GLY A 164 13.98 1.57 -10.98
CA GLY A 164 14.57 2.16 -12.20
C GLY A 164 14.10 3.61 -12.43
N SER A 165 12.83 3.86 -12.12
CA SER A 165 12.12 5.11 -11.94
C SER A 165 12.26 5.63 -10.51
N GLY A 166 12.27 6.96 -10.33
CA GLY A 166 12.19 7.54 -8.98
C GLY A 166 10.81 7.32 -8.35
N LEU A 167 10.78 6.95 -7.07
CA LEU A 167 9.57 6.96 -6.26
C LEU A 167 9.51 8.31 -5.52
N SER A 168 8.46 9.09 -5.72
CA SER A 168 8.24 10.33 -4.97
C SER A 168 7.08 10.16 -4.02
N LEU A 169 7.26 10.47 -2.73
CA LEU A 169 6.23 10.33 -1.69
C LEU A 169 6.11 11.64 -0.93
N SER A 170 4.89 12.06 -0.60
CA SER A 170 4.59 13.23 0.22
C SER A 170 3.70 12.80 1.38
N PHE A 171 4.20 12.92 2.61
CA PHE A 171 3.48 12.58 3.84
C PHE A 171 2.87 13.83 4.48
N VAL A 172 1.62 13.71 4.91
CA VAL A 172 0.85 14.80 5.53
C VAL A 172 0.46 14.40 6.95
N GLN A 173 0.34 15.38 7.85
CA GLN A 173 0.11 15.17 9.28
C GLN A 173 -1.20 14.42 9.62
N ASP A 174 -2.13 14.33 8.68
CA ASP A 174 -3.39 13.60 8.81
C ASP A 174 -3.24 12.08 8.61
N GLY A 175 -2.02 11.58 8.44
CA GLY A 175 -1.76 10.16 8.18
C GLY A 175 -1.97 9.76 6.72
N THR A 176 -2.11 10.72 5.80
CA THR A 176 -2.20 10.44 4.37
C THR A 176 -0.86 10.60 3.67
N TYR A 177 -0.67 9.85 2.58
CA TYR A 177 0.44 10.07 1.66
C TYR A 177 -0.04 10.14 0.21
N SER A 178 0.70 10.87 -0.61
CA SER A 178 0.51 10.95 -2.06
C SER A 178 1.85 10.95 -2.78
N GLY A 179 1.89 10.67 -4.08
CA GLY A 179 3.17 10.54 -4.76
C GLY A 179 3.07 9.96 -6.16
N THR A 180 4.22 9.53 -6.68
CA THR A 180 4.32 8.80 -7.95
C THR A 180 5.23 7.59 -7.79
N SER A 181 4.79 6.44 -8.31
CA SER A 181 5.59 5.22 -8.47
C SER A 181 5.60 4.87 -9.95
N ASP A 182 6.79 4.80 -10.56
CA ASP A 182 6.93 4.49 -11.98
C ASP A 182 6.09 5.40 -12.90
N GLY A 183 5.99 6.68 -12.52
CA GLY A 183 5.19 7.68 -13.22
C GLY A 183 3.68 7.61 -12.96
N GLN A 184 3.19 6.57 -12.30
CA GLN A 184 1.78 6.44 -11.92
C GLN A 184 1.51 7.12 -10.58
N PRO A 185 0.43 7.92 -10.46
CA PRO A 185 0.10 8.56 -9.20
C PRO A 185 -0.33 7.52 -8.17
N VAL A 186 0.19 7.64 -6.95
CA VAL A 186 -0.18 6.81 -5.80
C VAL A 186 -0.69 7.68 -4.67
N ARG A 187 -1.67 7.17 -3.91
CA ARG A 187 -2.23 7.84 -2.72
C ARG A 187 -2.75 6.81 -1.74
N GLY A 188 -2.76 7.17 -0.46
CA GLY A 188 -3.25 6.27 0.57
C GLY A 188 -3.06 6.81 1.98
N PHE A 189 -3.08 5.90 2.94
CA PHE A 189 -2.81 6.17 4.34
C PHE A 189 -1.48 5.54 4.72
N TYR A 190 -0.73 6.22 5.59
CA TYR A 190 0.47 5.67 6.19
C TYR A 190 0.30 5.51 7.70
N THR A 191 1.00 4.52 8.25
CA THR A 191 1.20 4.41 9.69
C THR A 191 2.68 4.17 9.96
N LEU A 192 3.24 4.94 10.90
CA LEU A 192 4.60 4.74 11.39
C LEU A 192 4.52 4.20 12.82
N ALA A 193 5.00 2.97 13.01
CA ALA A 193 5.06 2.35 14.33
C ALA A 193 6.44 1.74 14.53
N GLN A 194 7.13 2.14 15.60
CA GLN A 194 8.49 1.67 15.89
C GLN A 194 9.44 1.92 14.70
N ASN A 195 9.86 0.87 14.00
CA ASN A 195 10.73 0.92 12.82
C ASN A 195 10.02 0.36 11.58
N ALA A 196 8.69 0.42 11.52
CA ALA A 196 7.91 -0.03 10.37
C ALA A 196 7.06 1.12 9.83
N LEU A 197 7.19 1.36 8.52
CA LEU A 197 6.33 2.24 7.74
C LEU A 197 5.38 1.37 6.94
N THR A 198 4.09 1.46 7.22
CA THR A 198 3.05 0.80 6.43
C THR A 198 2.40 1.81 5.51
N LEU A 199 2.33 1.50 4.22
CA LEU A 199 1.65 2.28 3.19
C LEU A 199 0.46 1.48 2.69
N ASN A 200 -0.75 2.03 2.81
CA ASN A 200 -1.98 1.40 2.37
C ASN A 200 -2.71 2.29 1.36
N ASP A 201 -2.79 1.84 0.10
CA ASP A 201 -3.45 2.57 -0.99
C ASP A 201 -4.95 2.20 -1.18
N GLY A 202 -5.49 1.41 -0.25
CA GLY A 202 -6.85 0.87 -0.29
C GLY A 202 -6.98 -0.44 -1.07
N ARG A 203 -6.00 -0.79 -1.91
CA ARG A 203 -5.92 -2.07 -2.65
C ARG A 203 -4.89 -3.01 -2.05
N GLN A 204 -3.76 -2.45 -1.61
CA GLN A 204 -2.60 -3.16 -1.11
C GLN A 204 -2.04 -2.45 0.11
N SER A 205 -1.52 -3.24 1.05
CA SER A 205 -0.79 -2.76 2.21
C SER A 205 0.66 -3.23 2.10
N ASN A 206 1.58 -2.29 1.93
CA ASN A 206 3.01 -2.54 1.85
C ASN A 206 3.66 -2.15 3.19
N VAL A 207 4.45 -3.05 3.77
CA VAL A 207 5.21 -2.79 5.01
C VAL A 207 6.69 -2.66 4.68
N PHE A 208 7.30 -1.58 5.13
CA PHE A 208 8.72 -1.31 4.96
C PHE A 208 9.39 -1.17 6.33
N ALA A 209 10.56 -1.79 6.50
CA ALA A 209 11.42 -1.53 7.64
C ALA A 209 12.10 -0.15 7.45
N VAL A 210 12.05 0.70 8.47
CA VAL A 210 12.70 2.00 8.51
C VAL A 210 14.06 1.83 9.17
N GLU A 211 15.11 1.83 8.36
CA GLU A 211 16.49 1.65 8.83
C GLU A 211 17.11 2.98 9.28
N GLN A 212 16.74 4.07 8.63
CA GLN A 212 17.20 5.41 8.97
C GLN A 212 16.05 6.40 8.76
N LEU A 213 15.82 7.26 9.75
CA LEU A 213 14.89 8.39 9.66
C LEU A 213 15.55 9.62 10.29
N ALA A 214 15.92 10.58 9.45
CA ALA A 214 16.55 11.84 9.81
C ALA A 214 15.89 12.99 9.04
N ALA A 215 16.16 14.24 9.42
CA ALA A 215 15.50 15.42 8.83
C ALA A 215 15.64 15.56 7.30
N GLN A 216 16.70 14.99 6.71
CA GLN A 216 17.01 15.06 5.26
C GLN A 216 17.18 13.68 4.60
N GLY A 217 17.06 12.60 5.37
CA GLY A 217 17.37 11.25 4.89
C GLY A 217 16.40 10.22 5.47
N LEU A 218 15.80 9.42 4.59
CA LEU A 218 14.95 8.31 4.95
C LEU A 218 15.45 7.08 4.20
N VAL A 219 15.69 5.98 4.90
CA VAL A 219 16.09 4.71 4.29
C VAL A 219 15.11 3.64 4.72
N ILE A 220 14.43 3.06 3.73
CA ILE A 220 13.41 2.02 3.95
C ILE A 220 13.75 0.76 3.16
N SER A 221 13.37 -0.41 3.68
CA SER A 221 13.58 -1.69 2.99
C SER A 221 12.35 -2.60 3.07
N ARG A 222 12.12 -3.41 2.02
CA ARG A 222 10.98 -4.34 1.92
C ARG A 222 11.40 -5.81 2.12
N GLY A 223 12.53 -6.04 2.79
CA GLY A 223 13.19 -7.35 2.84
C GLY A 223 13.94 -7.69 1.53
N GLU A 224 14.65 -8.82 1.49
CA GLU A 224 15.27 -9.37 0.26
C GLU A 224 16.31 -8.45 -0.43
N GLY A 225 17.01 -7.59 0.31
CA GLY A 225 17.97 -6.65 -0.28
C GLY A 225 17.33 -5.47 -1.03
N LYS A 226 16.02 -5.31 -0.93
CA LYS A 226 15.23 -4.27 -1.59
C LYS A 226 15.22 -3.00 -0.74
N ARG A 227 16.23 -2.14 -0.94
CA ARG A 227 16.45 -0.90 -0.18
C ARG A 227 16.17 0.34 -1.02
N LEU A 228 15.48 1.31 -0.43
CA LEU A 228 15.18 2.61 -1.03
C LEU A 228 15.83 3.69 -0.16
N ALA A 229 16.68 4.51 -0.77
CA ALA A 229 17.26 5.68 -0.13
C ALA A 229 16.50 6.92 -0.62
N CYS A 230 15.88 7.62 0.32
CA CYS A 230 15.04 8.77 0.09
C CYS A 230 15.71 10.05 0.60
N LYS A 231 15.66 11.09 -0.24
CA LYS A 231 16.09 12.45 0.10
C LYS A 231 14.89 13.38 0.06
N ARG A 232 14.80 14.29 1.02
CA ARG A 232 13.73 15.29 1.09
C ARG A 232 13.95 16.38 0.06
#